data_AF-A0AAT9HXC9-F1
#
_entry.id   AF-A0AAT9HXC9-F1
#
_cell.length_a   1.000
_cell.length_b   1.000
_cell.length_c   1.000
_cell.angle_alpha   90.00
_cell.angle_beta   90.00
_cell.angle_gamma   90.00
#
_symmetry.space_group_name_H-M   'P 1'
#
loop_
_entity.id
_entity.type
_entity.pdbx_description
1 polymer ?
#
loop_
_entity_poly.entity_id
_entity_poly.type
_entity_poly.pdbx_seq_one_letter_code
_entity_poly.pdbx_strand_id
1 'polypeptide(L)'
;MSELEDLSQPAAGLYEQLITLRFEQKLQQLAQLGWHPVSEAVGSESVPHVLARYVSRTVRRVLQNLPAEERVHAANHILESINTLKGAQEWVDLIADGPQQLLAITRQEAPGVFAVRPGIPLSDTALLTNSPEEPSLGFELRAELATADRVDLLCAFVKWHGLRVIERSLRAAREREVPIRVLTTTYIGATERRALDRLVGTSEPRSRSTTRRVRRGSTPRRGCSAGAVATTRRTSGARTYRRLPSSTVWSGTFACRP
;
A
#
# COMPACT_ATOMS: atom_id res chain seq x y z
N MET A 1 11.44 -13.91 -14.21
CA MET A 1 10.45 -14.78 -14.87
C MET A 1 9.41 -15.15 -13.82
N SER A 2 8.11 -15.00 -14.11
CA SER A 2 7.08 -15.51 -13.18
C SER A 2 7.23 -17.02 -13.10
N GLU A 3 7.21 -17.60 -11.90
CA GLU A 3 7.53 -19.01 -11.57
C GLU A 3 6.73 -20.10 -12.31
N LEU A 4 5.90 -19.75 -13.30
CA LEU A 4 4.99 -20.66 -14.02
C LEU A 4 5.07 -20.52 -15.55
N GLU A 5 6.06 -19.81 -16.09
CA GLU A 5 6.32 -19.86 -17.54
C GLU A 5 7.01 -21.16 -17.98
N ASP A 6 7.73 -21.81 -17.06
CA ASP A 6 8.31 -23.14 -17.26
C ASP A 6 7.50 -24.17 -16.45
N LEU A 7 6.53 -24.79 -17.11
CA LEU A 7 5.68 -25.86 -16.57
C LEU A 7 6.13 -27.24 -17.06
N SER A 8 7.41 -27.39 -17.43
CA SER A 8 8.00 -28.71 -17.67
C SER A 8 7.86 -29.62 -16.45
N GLN A 9 7.66 -29.05 -15.26
CA GLN A 9 7.24 -29.74 -14.03
C GLN A 9 6.12 -28.94 -13.33
N PRO A 10 4.83 -29.24 -13.57
CA PRO A 10 3.74 -28.64 -12.80
C PRO A 10 3.84 -29.04 -11.32
N ALA A 11 3.62 -28.10 -10.41
CA ALA A 11 3.47 -28.40 -8.99
C ALA A 11 1.99 -28.70 -8.65
N ALA A 12 1.73 -29.64 -7.76
CA ALA A 12 0.38 -29.82 -7.23
C ALA A 12 0.07 -28.68 -6.24
N GLY A 13 -1.03 -27.97 -6.42
CA GLY A 13 -1.40 -26.85 -5.55
C GLY A 13 -2.64 -26.08 -5.99
N LEU A 14 -2.95 -25.03 -5.22
CA LEU A 14 -4.00 -24.07 -5.56
C LEU A 14 -3.39 -22.87 -6.29
N TYR A 15 -4.03 -22.44 -7.36
CA TYR A 15 -3.56 -21.36 -8.21
C TYR A 15 -4.64 -20.29 -8.38
N GLU A 16 -4.22 -19.02 -8.27
CA GLU A 16 -5.04 -17.86 -8.63
C GLU A 16 -4.37 -17.12 -9.80
N GLN A 17 -4.61 -17.62 -11.02
CA GLN A 17 -4.02 -17.06 -12.24
C GLN A 17 -5.07 -16.89 -13.33
N LEU A 18 -4.96 -15.78 -14.06
CA LEU A 18 -5.76 -15.55 -15.26
C LEU A 18 -5.34 -16.56 -16.34
N ILE A 19 -6.31 -17.31 -16.86
CA ILE A 19 -6.08 -18.20 -18.00
C ILE A 19 -5.91 -17.34 -19.26
N THR A 20 -4.71 -17.38 -19.82
CA THR A 20 -4.37 -16.74 -21.10
C THR A 20 -4.44 -17.77 -22.22
N LEU A 21 -4.51 -17.34 -23.48
CA LEU A 21 -4.54 -18.27 -24.63
C LEU A 21 -3.37 -19.27 -24.62
N ARG A 22 -2.16 -18.80 -24.28
CA ARG A 22 -0.99 -19.69 -24.16
C ARG A 22 -1.13 -20.65 -22.97
N PHE A 23 -1.68 -20.18 -21.86
CA PHE A 23 -1.85 -21.02 -20.68
C PHE A 23 -2.97 -22.07 -20.90
N GLU A 24 -4.04 -21.72 -21.59
CA GLU A 24 -5.12 -22.63 -21.98
C GLU A 24 -4.58 -23.84 -22.76
N GLN A 25 -3.72 -23.61 -23.76
CA GLN A 25 -3.05 -24.68 -24.50
C GLN A 25 -2.22 -25.60 -23.59
N LYS A 26 -1.50 -25.01 -22.63
CA LYS A 26 -0.71 -25.77 -21.64
C LYS A 26 -1.61 -26.58 -20.70
N LEU A 27 -2.73 -26.02 -20.25
CA LEU A 27 -3.69 -26.72 -19.39
C LEU A 27 -4.28 -27.95 -20.10
N GLN A 28 -4.53 -27.86 -21.42
CA GLN A 28 -4.98 -28.99 -22.23
C GLN A 28 -3.91 -30.10 -22.30
N GLN A 29 -2.63 -29.74 -22.48
CA GLN A 29 -1.52 -30.71 -22.46
C GLN A 29 -1.40 -31.39 -21.09
N LEU A 30 -1.51 -30.61 -20.00
CA LEU A 30 -1.49 -31.15 -18.64
C LEU A 30 -2.65 -32.12 -18.40
N ALA A 31 -3.84 -31.82 -18.91
CA ALA A 31 -4.99 -32.72 -18.82
C ALA A 31 -4.74 -34.07 -19.52
N GLN A 32 -4.07 -34.08 -20.67
CA GLN A 32 -3.68 -35.31 -21.37
C GLN A 32 -2.64 -36.14 -20.60
N LEU A 33 -1.81 -35.48 -19.79
CA LEU A 33 -0.83 -36.13 -18.91
C LEU A 33 -1.43 -36.57 -17.56
N GLY A 34 -2.76 -36.52 -17.39
CA GLY A 34 -3.46 -36.97 -16.19
C GLY A 34 -3.60 -35.92 -15.08
N TRP A 35 -3.21 -34.66 -15.32
CA TRP A 35 -3.48 -33.57 -14.38
C TRP A 35 -4.93 -33.10 -14.49
N HIS A 36 -5.48 -32.59 -13.40
CA HIS A 36 -6.89 -32.18 -13.34
C HIS A 36 -6.96 -30.67 -13.08
N PRO A 37 -6.84 -29.83 -14.12
CA PRO A 37 -7.00 -28.39 -13.95
C PRO A 37 -8.46 -28.04 -13.64
N VAL A 38 -8.65 -27.16 -12.66
CA VAL A 38 -9.97 -26.63 -12.27
C VAL A 38 -9.97 -25.14 -12.53
N SER A 39 -11.01 -24.65 -13.21
CA SER A 39 -11.19 -23.23 -13.51
C SER A 39 -12.65 -22.81 -13.35
N GLU A 40 -12.83 -21.54 -13.03
CA GLU A 40 -14.14 -20.90 -12.92
C GLU A 40 -14.11 -19.51 -13.56
N ALA A 41 -15.29 -18.99 -13.91
CA ALA A 41 -15.41 -17.63 -14.40
C ALA A 41 -15.10 -16.64 -13.27
N VAL A 42 -14.30 -15.62 -13.57
CA VAL A 42 -14.04 -14.53 -12.63
C VAL A 42 -15.33 -13.74 -12.40
N GLY A 43 -15.71 -13.53 -11.14
CA GLY A 43 -16.90 -12.75 -10.79
C GLY A 43 -16.84 -11.31 -11.30
N SER A 44 -17.99 -10.73 -11.69
CA SER A 44 -18.10 -9.42 -12.35
C SER A 44 -17.37 -8.29 -11.62
N GLU A 45 -17.44 -8.27 -10.29
CA GLU A 45 -16.77 -7.27 -9.45
C GLU A 45 -15.23 -7.40 -9.45
N SER A 46 -14.72 -8.60 -9.69
CA SER A 46 -13.28 -8.91 -9.67
C SER A 46 -12.64 -8.80 -11.05
N VAL A 47 -13.41 -8.94 -12.14
CA VAL A 47 -12.91 -8.92 -13.52
C VAL A 47 -12.00 -7.71 -13.80
N PRO A 48 -12.39 -6.44 -13.50
CA PRO A 48 -11.54 -5.29 -13.81
C PRO A 48 -10.18 -5.37 -13.13
N HIS A 49 -10.14 -5.83 -11.87
CA HIS A 49 -8.91 -5.95 -11.10
C HIS A 49 -8.00 -7.07 -11.62
N VAL A 50 -8.56 -8.25 -11.93
CA VAL A 50 -7.78 -9.39 -12.43
C VAL A 50 -7.15 -9.07 -13.79
N LEU A 51 -7.92 -8.46 -14.70
CA LEU A 51 -7.42 -8.05 -16.01
C LEU A 51 -6.37 -6.94 -15.90
N ALA A 52 -6.63 -5.89 -15.11
CA ALA A 52 -5.67 -4.79 -14.90
C ALA A 52 -4.35 -5.31 -14.31
N ARG A 53 -4.41 -6.23 -13.33
CA ARG A 53 -3.21 -6.84 -12.74
C ARG A 53 -2.41 -7.66 -13.75
N TYR A 54 -3.06 -8.33 -14.69
CA TYR A 54 -2.35 -9.05 -15.76
C TYR A 54 -1.70 -8.07 -16.74
N VAL A 55 -2.46 -7.10 -17.27
CA VAL A 55 -1.95 -6.09 -18.21
C VAL A 55 -0.77 -5.32 -17.60
N SER A 56 -0.91 -4.82 -16.36
CA SER A 56 0.14 -4.09 -15.66
C SER A 56 1.44 -4.91 -15.53
N ARG A 57 1.33 -6.19 -15.15
CA ARG A 57 2.51 -7.08 -15.06
C ARG A 57 3.18 -7.26 -16.41
N THR A 58 2.42 -7.45 -17.47
CA THR A 58 2.93 -7.61 -18.83
C THR A 58 3.62 -6.34 -19.32
N VAL A 59 2.96 -5.18 -19.19
CA VAL A 59 3.52 -3.88 -19.58
C VAL A 59 4.81 -3.60 -18.81
N ARG A 60 4.83 -3.83 -17.48
CA ARG A 60 6.04 -3.65 -16.66
C ARG A 60 7.19 -4.49 -17.19
N ARG A 61 6.93 -5.75 -17.53
CA ARG A 61 7.95 -6.67 -18.06
C ARG A 61 8.48 -6.20 -19.41
N VAL A 62 7.61 -5.75 -20.31
CA VAL A 62 8.03 -5.21 -21.61
C VAL A 62 8.92 -3.99 -21.40
N LEU A 63 8.47 -3.00 -20.63
CA LEU A 63 9.24 -1.77 -20.37
C LEU A 63 10.59 -2.03 -19.69
N GLN A 64 10.68 -3.03 -18.80
CA GLN A 64 11.94 -3.42 -18.17
C GLN A 64 12.98 -3.97 -19.14
N ASN A 65 12.55 -4.61 -20.23
CA ASN A 65 13.43 -5.23 -21.22
C ASN A 65 13.69 -4.33 -22.44
N LEU A 66 13.04 -3.17 -22.53
CA LEU A 66 13.29 -2.19 -23.59
C LEU A 66 14.49 -1.28 -23.26
N PRO A 67 15.21 -0.79 -24.29
CA PRO A 67 16.18 0.29 -24.16
C PRO A 67 15.56 1.54 -23.51
N ALA A 68 16.34 2.30 -22.76
CA ALA A 68 15.82 3.40 -21.95
C ALA A 68 15.13 4.49 -22.79
N GLU A 69 15.71 4.79 -23.94
CA GLU A 69 15.27 5.74 -24.95
C GLU A 69 13.92 5.37 -25.60
N GLU A 70 13.57 4.08 -25.65
CA GLU A 70 12.31 3.60 -26.25
C GLU A 70 11.16 3.52 -25.26
N ARG A 71 11.43 3.54 -23.95
CA ARG A 71 10.42 3.27 -22.91
C ARG A 71 9.26 4.26 -22.92
N VAL A 72 9.53 5.56 -23.10
CA VAL A 72 8.47 6.59 -23.14
C VAL A 72 7.64 6.43 -24.40
N HIS A 73 8.27 6.22 -25.54
CA HIS A 73 7.58 6.00 -26.81
C HIS A 73 6.65 4.79 -26.73
N ALA A 74 7.15 3.65 -26.23
CA ALA A 74 6.35 2.44 -26.05
C ALA A 74 5.19 2.65 -25.06
N ALA A 75 5.42 3.37 -23.95
CA ALA A 75 4.37 3.69 -22.99
C ALA A 75 3.28 4.58 -23.59
N ASN A 76 3.64 5.62 -24.35
CA ASN A 76 2.69 6.49 -25.02
C ASN A 76 1.89 5.74 -26.09
N HIS A 77 2.51 4.84 -26.85
CA HIS A 77 1.80 4.00 -27.82
C HIS A 77 0.73 3.10 -27.14
N ILE A 78 1.03 2.57 -25.95
CA ILE A 78 0.05 1.83 -25.14
C ILE A 78 -1.10 2.76 -24.68
N LEU A 79 -0.77 3.96 -24.21
CA LEU A 79 -1.77 4.94 -23.75
C LEU A 79 -2.68 5.39 -24.90
N GLU A 80 -2.13 5.67 -26.08
CA GLU A 80 -2.89 5.98 -27.29
C GLU A 80 -3.85 4.85 -27.67
N SER A 81 -3.39 3.60 -27.58
CA SER A 81 -4.25 2.43 -27.82
C SER A 81 -5.42 2.39 -26.85
N ILE A 82 -5.20 2.68 -25.56
CA ILE A 82 -6.26 2.77 -24.55
C ILE A 82 -7.21 3.94 -24.86
N ASN A 83 -6.68 5.06 -25.35
CA ASN A 83 -7.43 6.26 -25.68
C ASN A 83 -8.44 6.04 -26.84
N THR A 84 -8.32 4.96 -27.60
CA THR A 84 -9.32 4.57 -28.62
C THR A 84 -10.63 4.05 -28.01
N LEU A 85 -10.62 3.65 -26.73
CA LEU A 85 -11.80 3.13 -26.04
C LEU A 85 -12.76 4.28 -25.67
N LYS A 86 -14.07 4.02 -25.78
CA LYS A 86 -15.10 5.00 -25.45
C LYS A 86 -15.04 5.40 -23.98
N GLY A 87 -14.84 6.69 -23.70
CA GLY A 87 -14.79 7.24 -22.35
C GLY A 87 -13.40 7.19 -21.69
N ALA A 88 -12.38 6.66 -22.38
CA ALA A 88 -11.01 6.68 -21.88
C ALA A 88 -10.36 8.07 -21.97
N GLN A 89 -10.86 8.94 -22.85
CA GLN A 89 -10.30 10.27 -23.13
C GLN A 89 -10.27 11.19 -21.90
N GLU A 90 -11.13 10.94 -20.91
CA GLU A 90 -11.17 11.71 -19.66
C GLU A 90 -10.04 11.36 -18.68
N TRP A 91 -9.36 10.22 -18.90
CA TRP A 91 -8.45 9.62 -17.91
C TRP A 91 -7.04 9.34 -18.44
N VAL A 92 -6.82 9.48 -19.74
CA VAL A 92 -5.57 9.13 -20.41
C VAL A 92 -4.86 10.40 -20.86
N ASP A 93 -3.71 10.66 -20.22
CA ASP A 93 -2.74 11.66 -20.65
C ASP A 93 -1.49 10.97 -21.18
N LEU A 94 -0.79 11.63 -22.10
CA LEU A 94 0.50 11.17 -22.61
C LEU A 94 1.65 11.59 -21.68
N ILE A 95 2.70 10.78 -21.64
CA ILE A 95 3.92 11.01 -20.87
C ILE A 95 4.81 11.97 -21.65
N ALA A 96 5.28 13.03 -20.98
CA ALA A 96 6.24 13.97 -21.53
C ALA A 96 7.62 13.34 -21.78
N ASP A 97 8.41 13.93 -22.67
CA ASP A 97 9.78 13.50 -22.96
C ASP A 97 10.68 13.57 -21.73
N GLY A 98 11.58 12.58 -21.60
CA GLY A 98 12.45 12.43 -20.44
C GLY A 98 11.61 12.18 -19.18
N PRO A 99 11.24 10.93 -18.86
CA PRO A 99 10.21 10.67 -17.86
C PRO A 99 10.63 11.24 -16.50
N GLN A 100 9.95 12.31 -16.08
CA GLN A 100 10.22 13.05 -14.86
C GLN A 100 9.15 12.76 -13.82
N GLN A 101 9.58 12.57 -12.57
CA GLN A 101 8.68 12.43 -11.45
C GLN A 101 8.67 13.72 -10.63
N LEU A 102 7.49 14.29 -10.40
CA LEU A 102 7.33 15.40 -9.49
C LEU A 102 7.50 14.91 -8.04
N LEU A 103 8.61 15.26 -7.41
CA LEU A 103 8.95 14.78 -6.06
C LEU A 103 8.41 15.66 -4.94
N ALA A 104 8.23 16.97 -5.20
CA ALA A 104 7.70 17.92 -4.24
C ALA A 104 7.17 19.19 -4.92
N ILE A 105 6.14 19.79 -4.31
CA ILE A 105 5.78 21.20 -4.48
C ILE A 105 5.79 21.78 -3.07
N THR A 106 6.72 22.69 -2.80
CA THR A 106 6.90 23.28 -1.46
C THR A 106 6.67 24.78 -1.50
N ARG A 107 6.08 25.30 -0.42
CA ARG A 107 6.09 26.73 -0.14
C ARG A 107 7.28 27.03 0.76
N GLN A 108 7.92 28.15 0.53
CA GLN A 108 9.03 28.60 1.37
C GLN A 108 8.52 28.92 2.78
N GLU A 109 9.12 28.30 3.80
CA GLU A 109 8.76 28.52 5.21
C GLU A 109 9.54 29.73 5.79
N ALA A 110 10.78 29.90 5.34
CA ALA A 110 11.67 31.03 5.60
C ALA A 110 12.67 31.16 4.42
N PRO A 111 13.40 32.27 4.26
CA PRO A 111 14.36 32.42 3.17
C PRO A 111 15.33 31.24 3.07
N GLY A 112 15.30 30.53 1.94
CA GLY A 112 16.09 29.31 1.69
C GLY A 112 15.62 28.02 2.38
N VAL A 113 14.55 28.06 3.18
CA VAL A 113 14.05 26.93 3.97
C VAL A 113 12.77 26.36 3.36
N PHE A 114 12.83 25.08 3.01
CA PHE A 114 11.71 24.29 2.50
C PHE A 114 11.52 23.04 3.35
N ALA A 115 10.31 22.48 3.32
CA ALA A 115 10.02 21.24 3.99
C ALA A 115 10.93 20.09 3.50
N VAL A 116 11.45 19.32 4.45
CA VAL A 116 12.37 18.21 4.18
C VAL A 116 11.57 17.01 3.65
N ARG A 117 12.00 16.45 2.52
CA ARG A 117 11.45 15.22 1.97
C ARG A 117 11.99 14.01 2.74
N PRO A 118 11.16 12.99 3.04
CA PRO A 118 11.63 11.70 3.56
C PRO A 118 12.66 11.06 2.62
N GLY A 119 13.59 10.28 3.18
CA GLY A 119 14.57 9.53 2.40
C GLY A 119 13.91 8.38 1.64
N ILE A 120 12.86 7.79 2.21
CA ILE A 120 12.07 6.74 1.59
C ILE A 120 11.04 7.36 0.64
N PRO A 121 10.94 6.91 -0.62
CA PRO A 121 9.87 7.36 -1.52
C PRO A 121 8.49 7.07 -0.96
N LEU A 122 7.59 8.05 -1.00
CA LEU A 122 6.22 7.92 -0.48
C LEU A 122 5.37 6.87 -1.22
N SER A 123 5.78 6.46 -2.43
CA SER A 123 5.13 5.40 -3.21
C SER A 123 5.55 4.00 -2.79
N ASP A 124 6.61 3.88 -2.01
CA ASP A 124 7.31 2.62 -1.79
C ASP A 124 6.98 2.08 -0.41
N THR A 125 6.90 0.75 -0.32
CA THR A 125 6.82 0.06 0.96
C THR A 125 8.24 -0.24 1.45
N ALA A 126 8.59 0.29 2.63
CA ALA A 126 9.88 0.00 3.26
C ALA A 126 9.66 -0.78 4.57
N LEU A 127 10.46 -1.84 4.74
CA LEU A 127 10.60 -2.52 6.03
C LEU A 127 11.86 -1.98 6.70
N LEU A 128 11.66 -1.25 7.80
CA LEU A 128 12.77 -0.72 8.60
C LEU A 128 13.05 -1.66 9.77
N THR A 129 14.28 -2.15 9.84
CA THR A 129 14.79 -3.08 10.86
C THR A 129 15.67 -2.39 11.90
N ASN A 130 15.89 -1.07 11.78
CA ASN A 130 16.82 -0.27 12.59
C ASN A 130 18.29 -0.69 12.40
N SER A 131 18.65 -1.14 11.21
CA SER A 131 20.07 -1.31 10.85
C SER A 131 20.77 0.06 10.84
N PRO A 132 22.05 0.17 11.24
CA PRO A 132 22.80 1.43 11.16
C PRO A 132 22.86 2.04 9.76
N GLU A 133 22.72 1.21 8.71
CA GLU A 133 22.75 1.61 7.31
C GLU A 133 21.38 2.06 6.78
N GLU A 134 20.30 1.87 7.56
CA GLU A 134 18.94 2.27 7.18
C GLU A 134 18.63 3.70 7.64
N PRO A 135 17.75 4.41 6.91
CA PRO A 135 17.22 5.66 7.42
C PRO A 135 16.47 5.42 8.74
N SER A 136 16.78 6.23 9.74
CA SER A 136 16.14 6.14 11.05
C SER A 136 14.63 6.29 10.91
N LEU A 137 13.85 5.29 11.35
CA LEU A 137 12.38 5.34 11.36
C LEU A 137 11.84 6.63 11.97
N GLY A 138 12.45 7.11 13.06
CA GLY A 138 12.06 8.36 13.69
C GLY A 138 12.26 9.58 12.81
N PHE A 139 13.28 9.60 11.95
CA PHE A 139 13.53 10.70 11.01
C PHE A 139 12.50 10.67 9.88
N GLU A 140 12.30 9.50 9.26
CA GLU A 140 11.32 9.30 8.18
C GLU A 140 9.92 9.71 8.62
N LEU A 141 9.47 9.22 9.78
CA LEU A 141 8.16 9.59 10.33
C LEU A 141 8.04 11.09 10.60
N ARG A 142 9.10 11.75 11.09
CA ARG A 142 9.06 13.20 11.33
C ARG A 142 8.97 13.98 10.01
N ALA A 143 9.72 13.58 8.99
CA ALA A 143 9.69 14.21 7.67
C ALA A 143 8.32 14.03 6.99
N GLU A 144 7.74 12.83 7.05
CA GLU A 144 6.39 12.57 6.55
C GLU A 144 5.34 13.39 7.29
N LEU A 145 5.36 13.38 8.63
CA LEU A 145 4.42 14.14 9.45
C LEU A 145 4.56 15.65 9.25
N ALA A 146 5.73 16.16 8.85
CA ALA A 146 5.92 17.58 8.58
C ALA A 146 5.16 18.06 7.33
N THR A 147 4.98 17.19 6.33
CA THR A 147 4.35 17.50 5.05
C THR A 147 2.96 16.89 4.86
N ALA A 148 2.50 16.09 5.82
CA ALA A 148 1.20 15.44 5.80
C ALA A 148 0.04 16.44 5.86
N ASP A 149 -0.94 16.23 4.97
CA ASP A 149 -2.28 16.83 4.98
C ASP A 149 -3.29 15.98 5.79
N ARG A 150 -2.92 14.72 6.08
CA ARG A 150 -3.66 13.80 6.96
C ARG A 150 -2.73 12.76 7.57
N VAL A 151 -3.02 12.35 8.80
CA VAL A 151 -2.28 11.30 9.52
C VAL A 151 -3.20 10.17 9.95
N ASP A 152 -2.99 8.97 9.42
CA ASP A 152 -3.65 7.74 9.87
C ASP A 152 -2.60 6.81 10.53
N LEU A 153 -2.60 6.72 11.86
CA LEU A 153 -1.72 5.81 12.60
C LEU A 153 -2.39 4.44 12.74
N LEU A 154 -1.89 3.44 12.01
CA LEU A 154 -2.33 2.04 12.11
C LEU A 154 -1.29 1.22 12.90
N CYS A 155 -1.50 1.09 14.21
CA CYS A 155 -0.50 0.44 15.06
C CYS A 155 -1.11 -0.74 15.81
N ALA A 156 -0.48 -1.92 15.72
CA ALA A 156 -0.89 -3.09 16.48
C ALA A 156 -0.89 -2.81 18.00
N PHE A 157 0.11 -2.07 18.47
CA PHE A 157 0.20 -1.60 19.86
C PHE A 157 0.87 -0.22 19.90
N VAL A 158 0.58 0.56 20.94
CA VAL A 158 1.17 1.89 21.16
C VAL A 158 1.89 1.92 22.50
N LYS A 159 3.20 2.17 22.47
CA LYS A 159 4.04 2.34 23.67
C LYS A 159 4.43 3.79 23.88
N TRP A 160 4.65 4.19 25.13
CA TRP A 160 5.07 5.55 25.47
C TRP A 160 6.37 5.96 24.77
N HIS A 161 7.39 5.10 24.79
CA HIS A 161 8.68 5.39 24.16
C HIS A 161 8.55 5.64 22.66
N GLY A 162 7.75 4.83 21.95
CA GLY A 162 7.51 5.03 20.52
C GLY A 162 6.76 6.33 20.23
N LEU A 163 5.75 6.66 21.04
CA LEU A 163 5.01 7.92 20.90
C LEU A 163 5.92 9.14 21.06
N ARG A 164 6.84 9.12 22.03
CA ARG A 164 7.76 10.24 22.29
C ARG A 164 8.63 10.60 21.09
N VAL A 165 8.96 9.64 20.23
CA VAL A 165 9.78 9.88 19.02
C VAL A 165 9.10 10.85 18.04
N ILE A 166 7.77 10.82 17.98
CA ILE A 166 6.96 11.55 17.00
C ILE A 166 6.02 12.58 17.61
N GLU A 167 5.97 12.69 18.95
CA GLU A 167 5.03 13.55 19.68
C GLU A 167 5.08 15.01 19.22
N ARG A 168 6.28 15.56 19.04
CA ARG A 168 6.46 16.95 18.59
C ARG A 168 5.90 17.15 17.18
N SER A 169 6.15 16.21 16.28
CA SER A 169 5.64 16.27 14.90
C SER A 169 4.14 16.09 14.84
N LEU A 170 3.55 15.22 15.67
CA LEU A 170 2.10 15.09 15.79
C LEU A 170 1.46 16.37 16.33
N ARG A 171 2.11 17.08 17.25
CA ARG A 171 1.65 18.37 17.74
C ARG A 171 1.71 19.44 16.65
N ALA A 172 2.84 19.56 15.96
CA ALA A 172 3.00 20.49 14.84
C ALA A 172 1.98 20.24 13.73
N ALA A 173 1.68 18.97 13.42
CA ALA A 173 0.63 18.62 12.47
C ALA A 173 -0.76 19.12 12.93
N ARG A 174 -1.10 18.99 14.23
CA ARG A 174 -2.37 19.53 14.77
C ARG A 174 -2.43 21.05 14.74
N GLU A 175 -1.32 21.73 15.02
CA GLU A 175 -1.23 23.20 14.92
C GLU A 175 -1.49 23.68 13.49
N ARG A 176 -1.16 22.87 12.48
CA ARG A 176 -1.52 23.07 11.06
C ARG A 176 -2.91 22.53 10.69
N GLU A 177 -3.74 22.19 11.68
CA GLU A 177 -5.09 21.64 11.52
C GLU A 177 -5.17 20.31 10.74
N VAL A 178 -4.08 19.55 10.69
CA VAL A 178 -4.03 18.25 10.00
C VAL A 178 -4.88 17.22 10.76
N PRO A 179 -5.84 16.54 10.10
CA PRO A 179 -6.64 15.49 10.75
C PRO A 179 -5.78 14.29 11.13
N ILE A 180 -5.86 13.88 12.41
CA ILE A 180 -5.14 12.72 12.93
C ILE A 180 -6.12 11.65 13.42
N ARG A 181 -6.01 10.45 12.87
CA ARG A 181 -6.76 9.25 13.27
C ARG A 181 -5.82 8.17 13.76
N VAL A 182 -6.18 7.52 14.86
CA VAL A 182 -5.42 6.40 15.42
C VAL A 182 -6.29 5.15 15.45
N LEU A 183 -5.83 4.10 14.77
CA LEU A 183 -6.43 2.78 14.76
C LEU A 183 -5.45 1.82 15.46
N THR A 184 -5.85 1.33 16.63
CA THR A 184 -5.04 0.40 17.42
C THR A 184 -5.89 -0.65 18.12
N THR A 185 -5.25 -1.75 18.53
CA THR A 185 -5.89 -2.81 19.31
C THR A 185 -5.27 -2.89 20.70
N THR A 186 -5.99 -3.55 21.62
CA THR A 186 -5.52 -3.81 23.00
C THR A 186 -5.44 -5.30 23.29
N TYR A 187 -5.50 -6.15 22.26
CA TYR A 187 -5.69 -7.61 22.40
C TYR A 187 -4.69 -8.30 23.34
N ILE A 188 -3.40 -7.95 23.27
CA ILE A 188 -2.37 -8.54 24.14
C ILE A 188 -1.97 -7.66 25.32
N GLY A 189 -2.68 -6.55 25.58
CA GLY A 189 -2.34 -5.61 26.66
C GLY A 189 -1.03 -4.84 26.46
N ALA A 190 -0.37 -4.93 25.30
CA ALA A 190 0.89 -4.24 25.01
C ALA A 190 0.73 -2.74 24.74
N THR A 191 -0.51 -2.26 24.59
CA THR A 191 -0.82 -0.84 24.43
C THR A 191 -0.88 -0.16 25.79
N GLU A 192 -0.03 0.84 25.98
CA GLU A 192 0.06 1.58 27.23
C GLU A 192 -1.03 2.67 27.29
N ARG A 193 -1.85 2.62 28.34
CA ARG A 193 -2.93 3.60 28.56
C ARG A 193 -2.41 5.04 28.52
N ARG A 194 -1.28 5.33 29.18
CA ARG A 194 -0.68 6.67 29.18
C ARG A 194 -0.36 7.19 27.78
N ALA A 195 0.10 6.32 26.87
CA ALA A 195 0.40 6.71 25.50
C ALA A 195 -0.89 7.01 24.71
N LEU A 196 -1.93 6.20 24.91
CA LEU A 196 -3.24 6.45 24.30
C LEU A 196 -3.88 7.73 24.85
N ASP A 197 -3.85 7.92 26.17
CA ASP A 197 -4.36 9.12 26.84
C ASP A 197 -3.60 10.36 26.38
N ARG A 198 -2.31 10.26 26.05
CA ARG A 198 -1.57 11.38 25.44
C ARG A 198 -2.01 11.67 24.01
N LEU A 199 -2.28 10.65 23.21
CA LEU A 199 -2.81 10.80 21.85
C LEU A 199 -4.21 11.43 21.83
N VAL A 200 -5.06 11.05 22.80
CA VAL A 200 -6.44 11.53 22.95
C VAL A 200 -6.53 12.86 23.70
N GLY A 201 -5.75 13.05 24.77
CA GLY A 201 -5.73 14.28 25.57
C GLY A 201 -5.09 15.46 24.86
N THR A 202 -4.42 15.24 23.73
CA THR A 202 -4.01 16.31 22.81
C THR A 202 -5.16 16.69 21.85
N SER A 203 -6.28 15.95 21.83
CA SER A 203 -7.45 16.23 20.97
C SER A 203 -8.59 16.80 21.79
N GLU A 204 -8.75 18.12 21.70
CA GLU A 204 -10.00 18.83 21.98
C GLU A 204 -10.73 19.16 20.65
N PRO A 205 -12.04 19.46 20.65
CA PRO A 205 -13.03 18.60 19.99
C PRO A 205 -13.48 19.07 18.60
N ARG A 206 -12.67 19.84 17.85
CA ARG A 206 -13.05 20.28 16.49
C ARG A 206 -12.59 19.38 15.35
N SER A 207 -11.63 18.48 15.57
CA SER A 207 -11.26 17.46 14.59
C SER A 207 -11.88 16.11 14.97
N ARG A 208 -12.59 15.47 14.03
CA ARG A 208 -13.15 14.12 14.23
C ARG A 208 -12.01 13.09 14.38
N SER A 209 -11.47 12.93 15.58
CA SER A 209 -10.63 11.79 15.94
C SER A 209 -11.53 10.61 16.34
N THR A 210 -11.95 9.80 15.36
CA THR A 210 -12.65 8.54 15.69
C THR A 210 -11.64 7.53 16.26
N THR A 211 -11.41 7.56 17.57
CA THR A 211 -10.75 6.46 18.28
C THR A 211 -11.78 5.38 18.55
N ARG A 212 -11.97 4.46 17.59
CA ARG A 212 -12.86 3.31 17.78
C ARG A 212 -12.12 2.22 18.55
N ARG A 213 -12.36 2.15 19.86
CA ARG A 213 -11.87 1.08 20.73
C ARG A 213 -12.67 -0.20 20.45
N VAL A 214 -12.08 -1.17 19.77
CA VAL A 214 -12.66 -2.52 19.68
C VAL A 214 -12.20 -3.31 20.90
N ARG A 215 -13.10 -3.49 21.88
CA ARG A 215 -12.89 -4.36 23.04
C ARG A 215 -13.36 -5.77 22.69
N ARG A 216 -12.47 -6.76 22.80
CA ARG A 216 -12.87 -8.17 23.04
C ARG A 216 -11.97 -8.73 24.13
N GLY A 217 -12.58 -9.41 25.09
CA GLY A 217 -11.90 -10.04 26.20
C GLY A 217 -11.44 -11.45 25.83
N SER A 218 -10.15 -11.71 25.97
CA SER A 218 -9.58 -13.03 26.27
C SER A 218 -8.10 -12.87 26.63
N THR A 219 -7.68 -13.58 27.67
CA THR A 219 -6.37 -13.55 28.35
C THR A 219 -5.17 -13.93 27.45
N PRO A 220 -3.98 -13.32 27.61
CA PRO A 220 -2.84 -13.57 26.71
C PRO A 220 -1.90 -14.69 27.20
N ARG A 221 -1.42 -15.54 26.28
CA ARG A 221 -0.17 -16.30 26.42
C ARG A 221 0.96 -15.62 25.63
N ARG A 222 2.18 -15.71 26.17
CA ARG A 222 3.36 -14.90 25.81
C ARG A 222 4.02 -15.32 24.50
N GLY A 223 4.55 -14.33 23.77
CA GLY A 223 5.69 -14.51 22.86
C GLY A 223 5.39 -14.26 21.37
N CYS A 224 5.33 -12.99 20.94
CA CYS A 224 5.61 -12.57 19.56
C CYS A 224 6.07 -11.10 19.56
N SER A 225 7.16 -10.78 18.86
CA SER A 225 7.52 -9.41 18.49
C SER A 225 6.58 -8.94 17.38
N ALA A 226 6.17 -7.67 17.42
CA ALA A 226 5.22 -7.12 16.47
C ALA A 226 5.77 -5.83 15.83
N GLY A 227 5.67 -5.76 14.50
CA GLY A 227 5.96 -4.57 13.70
C GLY A 227 4.80 -3.56 13.75
N ALA A 228 5.13 -2.28 13.58
CA ALA A 228 4.17 -1.20 13.40
C ALA A 228 4.07 -0.86 11.91
N VAL A 229 2.85 -0.69 11.38
CA VAL A 229 2.61 -0.24 10.01
C VAL A 229 1.98 1.15 10.07
N ALA A 230 2.78 2.20 10.21
CA ALA A 230 2.25 3.55 10.04
C ALA A 230 1.94 3.76 8.55
N THR A 231 0.71 4.15 8.20
CA THR A 231 0.36 4.53 6.82
C THR A 231 -0.02 6.00 6.83
N THR A 232 0.94 6.87 6.56
CA THR A 232 0.63 8.26 6.20
C THR A 232 0.09 8.25 4.76
N ARG A 233 -0.99 9.00 4.50
CA ARG A 233 -1.50 9.17 3.14
C ARG A 233 -1.63 10.65 2.87
N ARG A 234 -1.01 11.09 1.77
CA ARG A 234 -1.27 12.39 1.16
C ARG A 234 -2.39 12.27 0.14
N THR A 235 -3.45 13.05 0.26
CA THR A 235 -4.53 13.10 -0.76
C THR A 235 -4.64 14.53 -1.30
N SER A 236 -3.75 14.90 -2.22
CA SER A 236 -3.94 16.12 -3.00
C SER A 236 -4.78 15.83 -4.25
N GLY A 237 -6.07 16.19 -4.19
CA GLY A 237 -6.84 16.66 -5.36
C GLY A 237 -7.16 15.68 -6.48
N ALA A 238 -8.08 14.75 -6.23
CA ALA A 238 -9.12 14.37 -7.19
C ALA A 238 -10.30 13.80 -6.39
N ARG A 239 -11.50 14.41 -6.53
CA ARG A 239 -12.73 13.87 -5.97
C ARG A 239 -12.99 12.48 -6.57
N THR A 240 -12.67 11.44 -5.84
CA THR A 240 -13.37 10.17 -5.95
C THR A 240 -13.68 9.67 -4.55
N TYR A 241 -14.91 9.90 -4.12
CA TYR A 241 -15.51 9.19 -3.00
C TYR A 241 -15.75 7.75 -3.47
N ARG A 242 -14.70 6.91 -3.52
CA ARG A 242 -14.89 5.47 -3.69
C ARG A 242 -15.13 4.91 -2.29
N ARG A 243 -16.39 4.53 -2.00
CA ARG A 243 -16.66 3.52 -0.98
C ARG A 243 -15.68 2.38 -1.25
N LEU A 244 -14.86 2.04 -0.26
CA LEU A 244 -14.11 0.79 -0.26
C LEU A 244 -15.13 -0.31 -0.60
N PRO A 245 -14.95 -1.09 -1.68
CA PRO A 245 -15.70 -2.33 -1.79
C PRO A 245 -15.35 -3.15 -0.54
N SER A 246 -16.38 -3.64 0.11
CA SER A 246 -16.30 -4.59 1.21
C SER A 246 -15.70 -5.90 0.69
N SER A 247 -14.39 -5.93 0.51
CA SER A 247 -13.65 -7.12 0.08
C SER A 247 -12.20 -7.00 0.56
N THR A 248 -12.03 -6.96 1.87
CA THR A 248 -10.84 -7.51 2.54
C THR A 248 -11.35 -8.16 3.82
N VAL A 249 -12.05 -9.26 3.62
CA VAL A 249 -12.30 -10.25 4.66
C VAL A 249 -10.94 -10.87 4.97
N TRP A 250 -10.61 -10.87 6.26
CA TRP A 250 -9.64 -11.76 6.87
C TRP A 250 -9.55 -13.14 6.16
N SER A 251 -8.38 -13.50 5.64
CA SER A 251 -7.98 -14.90 5.51
C SER A 251 -6.88 -15.18 6.53
N GLY A 252 -7.27 -15.21 7.80
CA GLY A 252 -6.54 -15.96 8.80
C GLY A 252 -6.86 -17.43 8.59
N THR A 253 -6.09 -18.12 7.76
CA THR A 253 -6.21 -19.57 7.64
C THR A 253 -5.67 -20.20 8.91
N PHE A 254 -6.59 -20.63 9.78
CA PHE A 254 -6.29 -21.60 10.83
C PHE A 254 -5.85 -22.90 10.16
N ALA A 255 -4.58 -23.26 10.33
CA ALA A 255 -4.13 -24.63 10.19
C ALA A 255 -3.71 -25.13 11.57
N CYS A 256 -4.69 -25.65 12.32
CA CYS A 256 -4.43 -26.66 13.34
C CYS A 256 -4.37 -28.01 12.63
N ARG A 257 -3.23 -28.68 12.66
CA ARG A 257 -3.11 -30.13 12.50
C ARG A 257 -1.94 -30.62 13.38
N PRO A 258 -2.05 -31.87 13.86
CA PRO A 258 -2.23 -32.25 15.27
C PRO A 258 -1.04 -31.97 16.18
#